data_AF-A0A6P1KLQ9-F1
#
_entry.id   AF-A0A6P1KLQ9-F1
#
_cell.length_a   1.000
_cell.length_b   1.000
_cell.length_c   1.000
_cell.angle_alpha   90.00
_cell.angle_beta   90.00
_cell.angle_gamma   90.00
#
_symmetry.space_group_name_H-M   'P 1'
#
loop_
_entity.id
_entity.type
_entity.pdbx_description
1 polymer ?
#
loop_
_entity_poly.entity_id
_entity_poly.type
_entity_poly.pdbx_seq_one_letter_code
_entity_poly.pdbx_strand_id
1 'polypeptide(L)'
;MEDIQQRKLLSALSHGAIFFSSTIISIGIPIAILLISNDQIIKSNAKESLNFHINLYIYALIFALLTFVGIGILLLIALGMVSFIMPIIAIINVLNQPNVSYRYPFIFRFV
;
A
#
# COMPACT_ATOMS: atom_id res chain seq x y z
N MET A 1 -18.86 8.58 -13.39
CA MET A 1 -18.37 7.21 -13.14
C MET A 1 -17.12 7.08 -13.99
N GLU A 2 -15.96 6.87 -13.37
CA GLU A 2 -14.72 6.69 -14.13
C GLU A 2 -14.82 5.40 -14.96
N ASP A 3 -14.20 5.38 -16.14
CA ASP A 3 -14.19 4.18 -16.95
C ASP A 3 -13.34 3.06 -16.31
N ILE A 4 -13.57 1.81 -16.74
CA ILE A 4 -12.92 0.63 -16.16
C ILE A 4 -11.38 0.69 -16.32
N GLN A 5 -10.86 1.23 -17.42
CA GLN A 5 -9.41 1.34 -17.65
C GLN A 5 -8.79 2.36 -16.69
N GLN A 6 -9.42 3.52 -16.53
CA GLN A 6 -8.99 4.52 -15.56
C GLN A 6 -8.99 3.95 -14.14
N ARG A 7 -10.03 3.20 -13.77
CA ARG A 7 -10.11 2.55 -12.45
C ARG A 7 -8.99 1.53 -12.22
N LYS A 8 -8.70 0.70 -13.22
CA LYS A 8 -7.58 -0.25 -13.17
C LYS A 8 -6.25 0.46 -12.98
N LEU A 9 -6.00 1.50 -13.80
CA LEU A 9 -4.76 2.25 -13.77
C LEU A 9 -4.53 2.92 -12.42
N LEU A 10 -5.48 3.73 -11.94
CA LEU A 10 -5.32 4.49 -10.69
C LEU A 10 -5.28 3.57 -9.46
N SER A 11 -6.03 2.47 -9.45
CA SER A 11 -5.97 1.48 -8.37
C SER A 11 -4.62 0.76 -8.36
N ALA A 12 -4.10 0.37 -9.53
CA ALA A 12 -2.79 -0.27 -9.64
C ALA A 12 -1.66 0.70 -9.26
N LEU A 13 -1.72 1.96 -9.69
CA LEU A 13 -0.75 3.00 -9.31
C LEU A 13 -0.75 3.29 -7.82
N SER A 14 -1.93 3.28 -7.18
CA SER A 14 -2.03 3.46 -5.73
C SER A 14 -1.22 2.41 -4.97
N HIS A 15 -1.35 1.13 -5.34
CA HIS A 15 -0.62 0.03 -4.70
C HIS A 15 0.83 -0.06 -5.16
N GLY A 16 1.10 0.26 -6.43
CA GLY A 16 2.46 0.26 -7.01
C GLY A 16 3.34 1.43 -6.56
N ALA A 17 2.77 2.43 -5.88
CA ALA A 17 3.48 3.60 -5.39
C ALA A 17 4.75 3.27 -4.60
N ILE A 18 4.72 2.18 -3.83
CA ILE A 18 5.82 1.71 -2.99
C ILE A 18 7.09 1.35 -3.78
N PHE A 19 6.96 1.00 -5.07
CA PHE A 19 8.09 0.61 -5.92
C PHE A 19 8.86 1.81 -6.49
N PHE A 20 8.27 3.01 -6.47
CA PHE A 20 8.95 4.22 -6.94
C PHE A 20 9.91 4.77 -5.89
N SER A 21 9.59 4.60 -4.61
CA SER A 21 10.46 4.99 -3.50
C SER A 21 10.11 4.20 -2.24
N SER A 22 11.12 3.67 -1.57
CA SER A 22 10.97 3.06 -0.25
C SER A 22 10.73 4.08 0.87
N THR A 23 10.88 5.38 0.59
CA THR A 23 10.74 6.47 1.57
C THR A 23 9.35 7.11 1.51
N ILE A 24 9.10 8.06 2.42
CA ILE A 24 7.85 8.83 2.57
C ILE A 24 7.32 9.40 1.24
N ILE A 25 8.17 9.64 0.25
CA ILE A 25 7.77 10.18 -1.07
C ILE A 25 6.71 9.30 -1.76
N SER A 26 6.73 7.98 -1.58
CA SER A 26 5.77 7.07 -2.23
C SER A 26 4.33 7.25 -1.75
N ILE A 27 4.09 7.76 -0.53
CA ILE A 27 2.72 8.03 -0.04
C ILE A 27 2.04 9.16 -0.82
N GLY A 28 2.80 10.00 -1.51
CA GLY A 28 2.28 11.11 -2.29
C GLY A 28 1.35 10.66 -3.42
N ILE A 29 1.62 9.50 -4.04
CA ILE A 29 0.81 8.94 -5.13
C ILE A 29 -0.61 8.57 -4.65
N PRO A 30 -0.80 7.70 -3.65
CA PRO A 30 -2.14 7.39 -3.16
C PRO A 30 -2.85 8.61 -2.57
N ILE A 31 -2.13 9.57 -1.95
CA ILE A 31 -2.74 10.84 -1.50
C ILE A 31 -3.26 11.66 -2.68
N ALA A 32 -2.46 11.85 -3.74
CA ALA A 32 -2.88 12.59 -4.92
C ALA A 32 -4.09 11.93 -5.59
N ILE A 33 -4.08 10.59 -5.73
CA ILE A 33 -5.21 9.83 -6.29
C ILE A 33 -6.47 9.97 -5.42
N LEU A 34 -6.32 9.93 -4.09
CA LEU A 34 -7.43 10.09 -3.15
C LEU A 34 -8.11 11.47 -3.28
N LEU A 35 -7.33 12.52 -3.55
CA LEU A 35 -7.80 13.89 -3.69
C LEU A 35 -8.42 14.17 -5.08
N ILE A 36 -7.88 13.57 -6.15
CA ILE A 36 -8.27 13.88 -7.53
C ILE A 36 -9.42 13.00 -8.03
N SER A 37 -9.48 11.72 -7.62
CA SER A 37 -10.52 10.81 -8.10
C SER A 37 -11.88 11.14 -7.46
N ASN A 38 -12.97 10.83 -8.18
CA ASN A 38 -14.34 10.86 -7.62
C ASN A 38 -14.94 9.44 -7.48
N ASP A 39 -14.22 8.41 -7.91
CA ASP A 39 -14.66 7.03 -7.84
C ASP A 39 -14.40 6.43 -6.45
N GLN A 40 -15.43 5.87 -5.82
CA GLN A 40 -15.34 5.32 -4.47
C GLN A 40 -14.41 4.11 -4.39
N ILE A 41 -14.30 3.30 -5.44
CA ILE A 41 -13.41 2.12 -5.46
C ILE A 41 -11.96 2.55 -5.53
N ILE A 42 -11.66 3.58 -6.34
CA ILE A 42 -10.30 4.14 -6.45
C ILE A 42 -9.91 4.79 -5.14
N LYS A 43 -10.80 5.59 -4.53
CA LYS A 43 -10.56 6.16 -3.20
C LYS A 43 -10.33 5.08 -2.14
N SER A 44 -11.09 3.99 -2.16
CA SER A 44 -10.88 2.85 -1.25
C SER A 44 -9.51 2.20 -1.44
N ASN A 45 -9.08 1.95 -2.69
CA ASN A 45 -7.75 1.42 -2.98
C ASN A 45 -6.62 2.37 -2.57
N ALA A 46 -6.79 3.67 -2.82
CA ALA A 46 -5.84 4.71 -2.41
C ALA A 46 -5.70 4.79 -0.87
N LYS A 47 -6.81 4.79 -0.13
CA LYS A 47 -6.81 4.73 1.34
C LYS A 47 -6.17 3.45 1.86
N GLU A 48 -6.47 2.31 1.26
CA GLU A 48 -5.89 1.04 1.70
C GLU A 48 -4.36 1.02 1.46
N SER A 49 -3.88 1.51 0.31
CA SER A 49 -2.44 1.66 0.06
C SER A 49 -1.75 2.62 1.03
N LEU A 50 -2.40 3.74 1.36
CA LEU A 50 -1.90 4.70 2.34
C LEU A 50 -1.79 4.06 3.73
N ASN A 51 -2.83 3.34 4.16
CA ASN A 51 -2.81 2.59 5.41
C ASN A 51 -1.69 1.54 5.41
N PHE A 52 -1.44 0.85 4.29
CA PHE A 52 -0.33 -0.09 4.17
C PHE A 52 1.04 0.57 4.38
N HIS A 53 1.30 1.74 3.76
CA HIS A 53 2.56 2.48 3.97
C HIS A 53 2.73 2.89 5.43
N ILE A 54 1.68 3.43 6.06
CA ILE A 54 1.71 3.82 7.48
C ILE A 54 2.05 2.62 8.36
N ASN A 55 1.43 1.46 8.12
CA ASN A 55 1.70 0.25 8.89
C ASN A 55 3.13 -0.26 8.68
N LEU A 56 3.64 -0.25 7.44
CA LEU A 56 5.04 -0.60 7.16
C LEU A 56 6.00 0.29 7.94
N TYR A 57 5.76 1.60 8.00
CA TYR A 57 6.62 2.52 8.76
C TYR A 57 6.57 2.26 10.26
N ILE A 58 5.38 2.00 10.81
CA ILE A 58 5.21 1.64 12.22
C ILE A 58 5.94 0.33 12.53
N TYR A 59 5.73 -0.70 11.73
CA TYR A 59 6.39 -2.00 11.92
C TYR A 59 7.91 -1.89 11.75
N ALA A 60 8.39 -1.12 10.76
CA ALA A 60 9.81 -0.89 10.57
C ALA A 60 10.44 -0.19 11.79
N LEU A 61 9.77 0.81 12.36
CA LEU A 61 10.24 1.50 13.56
C LEU A 61 10.32 0.55 14.75
N ILE A 62 9.27 -0.26 14.98
CA ILE A 62 9.24 -1.25 16.06
C ILE A 62 10.36 -2.28 15.88
N PHE A 63 10.51 -2.84 14.67
CA PHE A 63 11.51 -3.86 14.39
C PHE A 63 12.94 -3.30 14.44
N ALA A 64 13.14 -2.03 14.06
CA ALA A 64 14.42 -1.34 14.25
C ALA A 64 14.79 -1.26 15.73
N LEU A 65 13.85 -0.89 16.62
CA LEU A 65 14.09 -0.90 18.07
C LEU A 65 14.36 -2.32 18.62
N LEU A 66 13.66 -3.33 18.10
CA LEU A 66 13.91 -4.74 18.46
C LEU A 66 15.29 -5.25 18.02
N THR A 67 16.01 -4.51 17.17
CA THR A 67 17.38 -4.87 16.78
C THR A 67 18.34 -4.79 17.97
N PHE A 68 18.09 -3.91 18.94
CA PHE A 68 18.87 -3.85 20.19
C PHE A 68 18.79 -5.14 21.01
N VAL A 69 17.74 -5.94 20.83
CA VAL A 69 17.51 -7.25 21.49
C VAL A 69 17.86 -8.43 20.55
N GLY A 70 18.40 -8.16 19.37
CA GLY A 70 18.92 -9.18 18.44
C GLY A 70 17.91 -9.78 17.46
N ILE A 71 16.60 -9.64 17.67
CA ILE A 71 15.56 -10.21 16.79
C ILE A 71 15.11 -9.27 15.68
N GLY A 72 15.38 -7.96 15.80
CA GLY A 72 14.88 -6.94 14.88
C GLY A 72 15.30 -7.14 13.42
N ILE A 73 16.54 -7.60 13.18
CA ILE A 73 17.06 -7.80 11.82
C ILE A 73 16.23 -8.83 11.04
N LEU A 74 15.91 -9.97 11.66
CA LEU A 74 15.08 -11.00 11.01
C LEU A 74 13.68 -10.49 10.68
N LEU A 75 13.09 -9.71 11.59
CA LEU A 75 11.77 -9.10 11.39
C LEU A 75 11.79 -8.03 10.30
N LEU A 76 12.85 -7.22 10.20
CA LEU A 76 13.04 -6.24 9.14
C LEU A 76 13.18 -6.89 7.76
N ILE A 77 13.88 -8.02 7.65
CA ILE A 77 13.99 -8.79 6.41
C ILE A 77 12.60 -9.30 5.99
N ALA A 78 11.86 -9.91 6.93
CA ALA A 78 10.50 -10.37 6.67
C ALA A 78 9.57 -9.22 6.25
N LEU A 79 9.68 -8.05 6.90
CA LEU A 79 8.93 -6.85 6.54
C LEU A 79 9.27 -6.35 5.14
N GLY A 80 10.55 -6.39 4.75
CA GLY A 80 10.99 -6.08 3.39
C GLY A 80 10.32 -6.98 2.36
N MET A 81 10.25 -8.29 2.61
CA MET A 81 9.52 -9.22 1.73
C MET A 81 8.03 -8.89 1.64
N VAL A 82 7.38 -8.60 2.78
CA VAL A 82 5.96 -8.19 2.82
C VAL A 82 5.73 -6.90 2.02
N SER A 83 6.61 -5.91 2.16
CA SER A 83 6.52 -4.64 1.44
C SER A 83 6.62 -4.79 -0.08
N PHE A 84 7.27 -5.85 -0.55
CA PHE A 84 7.43 -6.13 -1.98
C PHE A 84 6.32 -7.03 -2.53
N ILE A 85 6.02 -8.14 -1.85
CA ILE A 85 5.10 -9.17 -2.35
C ILE A 85 3.65 -8.70 -2.28
N MET A 86 3.24 -8.10 -1.17
CA MET A 86 1.83 -7.75 -0.95
C MET A 86 1.29 -6.75 -1.98
N PRO A 87 2.04 -5.70 -2.37
CA PRO A 87 1.57 -4.74 -3.37
C PRO A 87 1.48 -5.34 -4.78
N ILE A 88 2.32 -6.32 -5.13
CA ILE A 88 2.17 -7.09 -6.38
C ILE A 88 0.84 -7.83 -6.39
N ILE A 89 0.51 -8.52 -5.27
CA ILE A 89 -0.77 -9.23 -5.13
C ILE A 89 -1.94 -8.25 -5.22
N ALA A 90 -1.83 -7.07 -4.60
CA ALA A 90 -2.84 -6.03 -4.67
C ALA A 90 -3.07 -5.55 -6.11
N ILE A 91 -1.99 -5.27 -6.86
CA ILE A 91 -2.05 -4.88 -8.27
C ILE A 91 -2.77 -5.95 -9.10
N ILE A 92 -2.36 -7.22 -8.99
CA ILE A 92 -2.99 -8.31 -9.74
C ILE A 92 -4.49 -8.40 -9.43
N ASN A 93 -4.88 -8.27 -8.15
CA ASN A 93 -6.28 -8.30 -7.75
C ASN A 93 -7.10 -7.14 -8.32
N VAL A 94 -6.63 -5.90 -8.24
CA VAL A 94 -7.39 -4.74 -8.76
C VAL A 94 -7.47 -4.72 -10.29
N LEU A 95 -6.50 -5.32 -10.98
CA LEU A 95 -6.53 -5.47 -12.45
C LEU A 95 -7.53 -6.54 -12.90
N ASN A 96 -7.68 -7.63 -12.13
CA ASN A 96 -8.63 -8.72 -12.41
C ASN A 96 -10.06 -8.40 -11.95
N GLN A 97 -10.20 -7.70 -10.82
CA GLN A 97 -11.47 -7.39 -10.18
C GLN A 97 -11.61 -5.86 -9.98
N PRO A 98 -11.72 -5.08 -11.07
CA PRO A 98 -11.71 -3.61 -10.99
C PRO A 98 -12.90 -3.03 -10.23
N ASN A 99 -13.98 -3.79 -10.02
CA ASN A 99 -15.14 -3.33 -9.26
C ASN A 99 -15.02 -3.56 -7.75
N VAL A 100 -13.92 -4.17 -7.28
CA VAL A 100 -13.69 -4.51 -5.88
C VAL A 100 -12.38 -3.89 -5.42
N SER A 101 -12.42 -3.15 -4.31
CA SER A 101 -11.19 -2.61 -3.71
C SER A 101 -10.43 -3.71 -2.98
N TYR A 102 -9.11 -3.76 -3.16
CA TYR A 102 -8.25 -4.69 -2.44
C TYR A 102 -8.12 -4.29 -0.97
N ARG A 103 -7.97 -5.29 -0.08
CA ARG A 103 -7.76 -5.10 1.35
C ARG A 103 -6.49 -5.82 1.78
N TYR A 104 -5.53 -5.09 2.34
CA TYR A 104 -4.35 -5.73 2.91
C TYR A 104 -4.72 -6.42 4.23
N PRO A 105 -4.24 -7.66 4.45
CA PRO A 105 -4.31 -8.31 5.74
C PRO A 105 -3.31 -7.68 6.72
N PHE A 106 -3.56 -7.88 8.02
CA PHE A 106 -2.64 -7.51 9.11
C PHE A 106 -2.20 -6.04 9.16
N ILE A 107 -3.07 -5.13 8.71
CA ILE A 107 -2.87 -3.69 8.84
C ILE A 107 -4.01 -3.03 9.62
N PHE A 108 -3.66 -1.96 10.34
CA PHE A 108 -4.62 -1.04 10.95
C PHE A 108 -5.07 0.01 9.93
N ARG A 109 -6.36 0.38 9.96
CA ARG A 109 -6.95 1.36 9.03
C ARG A 109 -7.17 2.67 9.77
N PHE A 110 -6.31 3.64 9.52
CA PHE A 110 -6.33 4.96 10.15
C PHE A 110 -7.07 6.00 9.29
N VAL A 111 -7.06 5.83 7.96
CA VAL A 111 -7.63 6.76 6.96
C VAL A 111 -8.80 6.13 6.20
#